data_AF-A0A3A2Z7C2-F1
#
_entry.id   AF-A0A3A2Z7C2-F1
#
_cell.length_a   1.000
_cell.length_b   1.000
_cell.length_c   1.000
_cell.angle_alpha   90.00
_cell.angle_beta   90.00
_cell.angle_gamma   90.00
#
_symmetry.space_group_name_H-M   'P 1'
#
loop_
_entity.id
_entity.type
_entity.pdbx_description
1 polymer ?
#
loop_
_entity_poly.entity_id
_entity_poly.type
_entity_poly.pdbx_seq_one_letter_code
_entity_poly.pdbx_strand_id
1 'polypeptide(L)'
;MGGYEWTEEEKAMAVYFTFLGVRYDAIAELLNRRGFTRSEKAVSSIIRSIQKDERIAIRALTRTEADALIDRVARDSKMYGFLLPTDDDQRIVHQGIDIWKEYLEWLDRGNQ
;
A
#
# COMPACT_ATOMS: atom_id res chain seq x y z
N MET A 1 16.68 -20.21 5.36
CA MET A 1 16.81 -18.78 4.98
C MET A 1 15.56 -18.09 5.48
N GLY A 2 15.65 -17.37 6.61
CA GLY A 2 14.51 -16.66 7.17
C GLY A 2 14.16 -15.48 6.27
N GLY A 3 13.15 -15.64 5.42
CA GLY A 3 12.55 -14.51 4.74
C GLY A 3 11.86 -13.68 5.81
N TYR A 4 12.24 -12.40 5.94
CA TYR A 4 11.54 -11.47 6.83
C TYR A 4 10.05 -11.54 6.50
N GLU A 5 9.27 -12.10 7.43
CA GLU A 5 7.83 -12.26 7.30
C GLU A 5 7.20 -10.90 7.03
N TRP A 6 6.23 -10.84 6.13
CA TRP A 6 5.52 -9.60 5.82
C TRP A 6 4.50 -9.34 6.93
N THR A 7 4.59 -8.20 7.59
CA THR A 7 3.55 -7.77 8.53
C THR A 7 2.29 -7.38 7.76
N GLU A 8 1.16 -7.34 8.46
CA GLU A 8 -0.12 -6.99 7.83
C GLU A 8 -0.13 -5.52 7.38
N GLU A 9 0.54 -4.64 8.14
CA GLU A 9 0.73 -3.24 7.77
C GLU A 9 1.54 -3.09 6.48
N GLU A 10 2.67 -3.82 6.35
CA GLU A 10 3.50 -3.76 5.13
C GLU A 10 2.73 -4.21 3.89
N LYS A 11 1.95 -5.29 4.01
CA LYS A 11 1.16 -5.83 2.88
C LYS A 11 0.11 -4.83 2.44
N ALA A 12 -0.64 -4.28 3.39
CA ALA A 12 -1.71 -3.36 3.07
C ALA A 12 -1.19 -2.02 2.52
N MET A 13 -0.07 -1.52 3.02
CA MET A 13 0.64 -0.39 2.41
C MET A 13 1.03 -0.68 0.96
N ALA A 14 1.58 -1.86 0.69
CA ALA A 14 1.95 -2.26 -0.67
C ALA A 14 0.72 -2.33 -1.58
N VAL A 15 -0.41 -2.87 -1.09
CA VAL A 15 -1.68 -2.90 -1.83
C VAL A 15 -2.19 -1.49 -2.13
N TYR A 16 -2.25 -0.61 -1.12
CA TYR A 16 -2.74 0.76 -1.25
C TYR A 16 -1.98 1.53 -2.33
N PHE A 17 -0.64 1.59 -2.22
CA PHE A 17 0.16 2.31 -3.20
C PHE A 17 0.16 1.65 -4.58
N THR A 18 0.02 0.31 -4.65
CA THR A 18 -0.14 -0.39 -5.94
C THR A 18 -1.44 -0.02 -6.62
N PHE A 19 -2.53 0.09 -5.85
CA PHE A 19 -3.84 0.53 -6.34
C PHE A 19 -3.78 1.97 -6.87
N LEU A 20 -3.10 2.88 -6.16
CA LEU A 20 -2.86 4.26 -6.63
C LEU A 20 -1.96 4.34 -7.88
N GLY A 21 -1.40 3.22 -8.34
CA GLY A 21 -0.55 3.18 -9.52
C GLY A 21 0.92 3.55 -9.25
N VAL A 22 1.33 3.64 -7.99
CA VAL A 22 2.72 3.88 -7.61
C VAL A 22 3.59 2.72 -8.09
N ARG A 23 4.79 3.03 -8.58
CA ARG A 23 5.75 2.03 -9.04
C ARG A 23 6.35 1.24 -7.88
N TYR A 24 6.70 -0.02 -8.10
CA TYR A 24 7.18 -0.91 -7.04
C TYR A 24 8.51 -0.46 -6.40
N ASP A 25 9.36 0.24 -7.14
CA ASP A 25 10.60 0.83 -6.63
C ASP A 25 10.31 1.95 -5.62
N ALA A 26 9.38 2.85 -5.97
CA ALA A 26 8.89 3.89 -5.08
C ALA A 26 8.18 3.30 -3.84
N ILE A 27 7.37 2.26 -4.00
CA ILE A 27 6.74 1.56 -2.85
C ILE A 27 7.80 0.97 -1.91
N ALA A 28 8.85 0.35 -2.46
CA ALA A 28 9.94 -0.16 -1.65
C ALA A 28 10.65 0.97 -0.88
N GLU A 29 10.90 2.12 -1.50
CA GLU A 29 11.46 3.29 -0.82
C GLU A 29 10.52 3.81 0.30
N LEU A 30 9.22 3.93 0.04
CA LEU A 30 8.21 4.36 1.03
C LEU A 30 8.19 3.43 2.26
N LEU A 31 8.29 2.12 2.04
CA LEU A 31 8.37 1.12 3.10
C LEU A 31 9.69 1.24 3.88
N ASN A 32 10.82 1.38 3.18
CA ASN A 32 12.13 1.55 3.83
C ASN A 32 12.18 2.78 4.74
N ARG A 33 11.59 3.91 4.31
CA ARG A 33 11.53 5.12 5.15
C ARG A 33 10.69 4.95 6.41
N ARG A 34 9.74 4.00 6.40
CA ARG A 34 8.92 3.64 7.57
C ARG A 34 9.55 2.52 8.42
N GLY A 35 10.80 2.15 8.13
CA GLY A 35 11.54 1.11 8.86
C GLY A 35 11.33 -0.31 8.34
N PHE A 36 10.51 -0.48 7.30
CA PHE A 36 10.24 -1.78 6.68
C PHE A 36 11.25 -2.06 5.57
N THR A 37 12.27 -2.87 5.86
CA THR A 37 13.35 -3.13 4.90
C THR A 37 12.86 -4.02 3.75
N ARG A 38 12.49 -3.43 2.62
CA ARG A 38 11.93 -4.12 1.44
C ARG A 38 12.61 -3.66 0.14
N SER A 39 12.73 -4.59 -0.80
CA SER A 39 13.21 -4.31 -2.16
C SER A 39 12.06 -4.28 -3.15
N GLU A 40 12.26 -3.64 -4.31
CA GLU A 40 11.29 -3.64 -5.41
C GLU A 40 10.82 -5.06 -5.77
N LYS A 41 11.77 -6.02 -5.85
CA LYS A 41 11.46 -7.42 -6.15
C LYS A 41 10.60 -8.05 -5.06
N ALA A 42 10.84 -7.72 -3.80
CA ALA A 42 10.03 -8.20 -2.69
C ALA A 42 8.60 -7.64 -2.78
N VAL A 43 8.45 -6.35 -3.07
CA VAL A 43 7.14 -5.70 -3.29
C VAL A 43 6.40 -6.36 -4.46
N SER A 44 7.05 -6.51 -5.62
CA SER A 44 6.42 -7.18 -6.76
C SER A 44 6.02 -8.62 -6.43
N SER A 45 6.80 -9.34 -5.62
CA SER A 45 6.51 -10.72 -5.25
C SER A 45 5.29 -10.82 -4.32
N ILE A 46 5.21 -9.96 -3.30
CA ILE A 46 4.07 -10.00 -2.37
C ILE A 46 2.78 -9.58 -3.06
N ILE A 47 2.83 -8.58 -3.94
CA ILE A 47 1.67 -8.14 -4.73
C ILE A 47 1.15 -9.27 -5.61
N ARG A 48 2.03 -10.02 -6.29
CA ARG A 48 1.63 -11.19 -7.07
C ARG A 48 1.02 -12.29 -6.21
N SER A 49 1.53 -12.50 -4.99
CA SER A 49 0.96 -13.47 -4.05
C SER A 49 -0.46 -13.08 -3.68
N ILE A 50 -0.67 -11.83 -3.24
CA ILE A 50 -1.99 -11.31 -2.84
C ILE A 50 -2.97 -11.40 -4.01
N GLN A 51 -2.57 -10.97 -5.21
CA GLN A 51 -3.41 -11.07 -6.41
C GLN A 51 -3.82 -12.51 -6.73
N LYS A 52 -2.93 -13.48 -6.50
CA LYS A 52 -3.21 -14.90 -6.72
C LYS A 52 -4.17 -15.45 -5.66
N ASP A 53 -3.94 -15.10 -4.40
CA ASP A 53 -4.72 -15.59 -3.27
C ASP A 53 -6.15 -15.03 -3.29
N GLU A 54 -6.29 -13.74 -3.59
CA GLU A 54 -7.57 -13.04 -3.71
C GLU A 54 -8.24 -13.19 -5.08
N ARG A 55 -7.51 -13.70 -6.09
CA ARG A 55 -7.96 -13.83 -7.49
C ARG A 55 -8.40 -12.51 -8.13
N ILE A 56 -7.65 -11.45 -7.88
CA ILE A 56 -7.96 -10.08 -8.34
C ILE A 56 -6.76 -9.42 -9.00
N ALA A 57 -7.03 -8.43 -9.86
CA ALA A 57 -6.03 -7.50 -10.35
C ALA A 57 -6.15 -6.17 -9.59
N ILE A 58 -5.24 -5.91 -8.64
CA ILE A 58 -5.30 -4.73 -7.74
C ILE A 58 -5.52 -3.40 -8.48
N ARG A 59 -4.85 -3.19 -9.63
CA ARG A 59 -4.99 -1.96 -10.43
C ARG A 59 -6.33 -1.81 -11.16
N ALA A 60 -7.11 -2.89 -11.26
CA ALA A 60 -8.42 -2.88 -11.89
C ALA A 60 -9.56 -2.77 -10.86
N LEU A 61 -9.23 -2.75 -9.57
CA LEU A 61 -10.22 -2.60 -8.50
C LEU A 61 -10.85 -1.21 -8.58
N THR A 62 -12.13 -1.15 -8.23
CA THR A 62 -12.77 0.10 -7.81
C THR A 62 -12.18 0.54 -6.46
N ARG A 63 -12.40 1.81 -6.10
CA ARG A 63 -11.91 2.32 -4.80
C ARG A 63 -12.46 1.52 -3.62
N THR A 64 -13.76 1.22 -3.64
CA THR A 64 -14.42 0.44 -2.57
C THR A 64 -13.84 -0.98 -2.46
N GLU A 65 -13.56 -1.64 -3.59
CA GLU A 65 -12.95 -2.97 -3.56
C GLU A 65 -11.50 -2.95 -3.06
N ALA A 66 -10.76 -1.89 -3.41
CA ALA A 66 -9.40 -1.69 -2.91
C ALA A 66 -9.39 -1.44 -1.39
N ASP A 67 -10.28 -0.59 -0.88
CA ASP A 67 -10.42 -0.32 0.55
C ASP A 67 -10.79 -1.62 1.30
N ALA A 68 -11.77 -2.38 0.80
CA ALA A 68 -12.16 -3.66 1.39
C ALA A 68 -11.03 -4.71 1.37
N LEU A 69 -10.19 -4.70 0.34
CA LEU A 69 -9.01 -5.57 0.27
C LEU A 69 -7.96 -5.13 1.31
N ILE A 70 -7.69 -3.84 1.40
CA ILE A 70 -6.76 -3.25 2.36
C ILE A 70 -7.17 -3.63 3.79
N ASP A 71 -8.45 -3.51 4.13
CA ASP A 71 -8.98 -3.89 5.45
C ASP A 71 -8.83 -5.39 5.74
N ARG A 72 -9.13 -6.26 4.75
CA ARG A 72 -8.93 -7.71 4.89
C ARG A 72 -7.46 -8.07 5.12
N VAL A 73 -6.56 -7.45 4.37
CA VAL A 73 -5.11 -7.67 4.48
C VAL A 73 -4.59 -7.15 5.81
N ALA A 74 -5.13 -6.03 6.30
CA ALA A 74 -4.74 -5.40 7.56
C ALA A 74 -5.21 -6.14 8.82
N ARG A 75 -6.22 -7.02 8.71
CA ARG A 75 -6.80 -7.77 9.83
C ARG A 75 -7.10 -6.89 11.07
N ASP A 76 -7.75 -5.76 10.87
CA ASP A 76 -8.11 -4.79 11.92
C ASP A 76 -6.93 -4.03 12.57
N SER A 77 -5.71 -4.08 12.02
CA SER A 77 -4.63 -3.18 12.44
C SER A 77 -5.00 -1.71 12.17
N LYS A 78 -4.65 -0.81 13.11
CA LYS A 78 -4.79 0.66 12.96
C LYS A 78 -3.80 1.19 11.91
N MET A 79 -4.05 0.91 10.64
CA MET A 79 -3.17 1.29 9.53
C MET A 79 -3.16 2.78 9.21
N TYR A 80 -4.17 3.50 9.69
CA TYR A 80 -4.36 4.93 9.46
C TYR A 80 -3.09 5.76 9.76
N GLY A 81 -2.29 5.34 10.74
CA GLY A 81 -1.03 6.01 11.09
C GLY A 81 0.12 5.75 10.12
N PHE A 82 0.16 4.59 9.46
CA PHE A 82 1.23 4.22 8.52
C PHE A 82 0.99 4.78 7.11
N LEU A 83 -0.29 4.96 6.76
CA LEU A 83 -0.70 5.55 5.49
C LEU A 83 -0.66 7.08 5.49
N LEU A 84 -0.47 7.72 6.66
CA LEU A 84 -0.31 9.17 6.74
C LEU A 84 0.87 9.60 5.85
N PRO A 85 0.60 10.39 4.79
CA PRO A 85 1.66 10.86 3.90
C PRO A 85 2.56 11.85 4.61
N THR A 86 3.80 11.94 4.13
CA THR A 86 4.73 13.03 4.42
C THR A 86 5.09 13.75 3.12
N ASP A 87 5.63 14.97 3.21
CA ASP A 87 6.14 15.70 2.04
C ASP A 87 7.21 14.91 1.29
N ASP A 88 7.98 14.12 2.02
CA ASP A 88 9.00 13.23 1.49
C ASP A 88 8.40 12.06 0.71
N ASP A 89 7.30 11.49 1.18
CA ASP A 89 6.56 10.46 0.43
C ASP A 89 6.04 11.02 -0.91
N GLN A 90 5.54 12.25 -0.90
CA GLN A 90 5.05 12.92 -2.10
C GLN A 90 6.18 13.16 -3.12
N ARG A 91 7.42 13.33 -2.67
CA ARG A 91 8.62 13.43 -3.54
C ARG A 91 9.04 12.09 -4.13
N ILE A 92 8.82 10.99 -3.41
CA ILE A 92 9.13 9.64 -3.88
C ILE A 92 8.15 9.21 -4.97
N VAL A 93 6.88 9.54 -4.79
CA VAL A 93 5.83 9.19 -5.74
C VAL A 93 5.97 10.04 -7.00
N HIS A 94 5.78 9.41 -8.17
CA HIS A 94 5.90 10.07 -9.47
C HIS A 94 4.92 11.23 -9.65
N GLN A 95 5.30 12.17 -10.53
CA GLN A 95 4.46 13.31 -10.90
C GLN A 95 3.13 12.81 -11.50
N GLY A 96 2.03 13.08 -10.80
CA GLY A 96 0.68 12.72 -11.23
C GLY A 96 -0.20 12.07 -10.17
N ILE A 97 0.38 11.58 -9.07
CA ILE A 97 -0.36 11.04 -7.93
C ILE A 97 -0.18 12.00 -6.75
N ASP A 98 -1.29 12.59 -6.30
CA ASP A 98 -1.33 13.41 -5.09
C ASP A 98 -1.72 12.53 -3.91
N ILE A 99 -0.73 12.00 -3.20
CA ILE A 99 -0.97 11.05 -2.10
C ILE A 99 -1.63 11.71 -0.89
N TRP A 100 -1.49 13.03 -0.74
CA TRP A 100 -2.19 13.78 0.30
C TRP A 100 -3.69 13.80 0.02
N LYS A 101 -4.08 14.13 -1.21
CA LYS A 101 -5.47 14.09 -1.63
C LYS A 101 -6.06 12.68 -1.48
N GLU A 102 -5.34 11.66 -1.94
CA GLU A 102 -5.78 10.26 -1.87
C GLU A 102 -5.95 9.74 -0.44
N TYR A 103 -5.14 10.23 0.50
CA TYR A 103 -5.25 9.91 1.92
C TYR A 103 -6.43 10.64 2.58
N LEU A 104 -6.62 11.93 2.29
CA LEU A 104 -7.74 12.71 2.83
C LEU A 104 -9.09 12.16 2.37
N GLU A 105 -9.21 11.80 1.08
CA GLU A 105 -10.43 11.18 0.55
C GLU A 105 -10.73 9.80 1.15
N TRP A 106 -9.68 9.09 1.60
CA TRP A 106 -9.84 7.82 2.29
C TRP A 106 -10.32 8.01 3.74
N LEU A 107 -9.73 8.96 4.48
CA LEU A 107 -10.14 9.28 5.85
C LEU A 107 -11.58 9.77 5.96
N ASP A 108 -12.04 10.58 5.01
CA ASP A 108 -13.42 11.09 5.00
C ASP A 108 -14.45 9.97 4.91
N ARG A 109 -14.12 8.87 4.22
CA ARG A 109 -15.00 7.71 4.02
C ARG A 109 -14.97 6.72 5.17
N GLY A 110 -13.84 6.57 5.86
CA GLY A 110 -13.73 5.73 7.07
C GLY A 110 -14.49 6.29 8.29
N ASN A 111 -14.93 7.55 8.22
CA ASN A 111 -15.69 8.25 9.26
C ASN A 111 -17.20 8.39 8.93
N GLN A 112 -17.71 7.73 7.89
CA GLN A 112 -19.13 7.65 7.55
C GLN A 112 -19.70 6.27 7.87
#